data_AF-A0A419SSA4-F1
#
_entry.id   AF-A0A419SSA4-F1
#
_cell.length_a   1.000
_cell.length_b   1.000
_cell.length_c   1.000
_cell.angle_alpha   90.00
_cell.angle_beta   90.00
_cell.angle_gamma   90.00
#
_symmetry.space_group_name_H-M   'P 1'
#
loop_
_entity.id
_entity.type
_entity.pdbx_description
1 polymer ?
#
loop_
_entity_poly.entity_id
_entity_poly.type
_entity_poly.pdbx_seq_one_letter_code
_entity_poly.pdbx_strand_id
1 'polypeptide(L)'
;MELELVLDFVGKGLRKINSDVEKLRSAQFNQEDILDNLSSEIIMLENHIQYFYQLIQPVNQEENDGSQPQDGNQPQDGTVTQPQNGTPPQDGTVTQPQNGTPPQEGTETQPQVFTLEQLAQYNGKDGNPAYVAVNGVVYNVTNNPLWAGGNHFFGLTAGRNLTSEFQMCHPGAMVLSVLPVVGTLETTTQ
;
A
#
# COMPACT_ATOMS: atom_id res chain seq x y z
N MET A 1 -10.50 -9.57 12.22
CA MET A 1 -9.81 -8.44 12.90
C MET A 1 -10.21 -7.09 12.28
N GLU A 2 -11.37 -6.99 11.62
CA GLU A 2 -11.65 -5.84 10.73
C GLU A 2 -12.65 -4.82 11.31
N LEU A 3 -13.59 -5.25 12.15
CA LEU A 3 -14.64 -4.36 12.66
C LEU A 3 -14.10 -3.34 13.67
N GLU A 4 -13.23 -3.74 14.60
CA GLU A 4 -12.68 -2.82 15.61
C GLU A 4 -11.85 -1.68 14.99
N LEU A 5 -11.09 -1.98 13.93
CA LEU A 5 -10.32 -0.98 13.20
C LEU A 5 -11.23 0.01 12.46
N VAL A 6 -12.31 -0.49 11.85
CA VAL A 6 -13.31 0.36 11.18
C VAL A 6 -14.03 1.24 12.20
N LEU A 7 -14.45 0.69 13.34
CA LEU A 7 -15.11 1.46 14.40
C LEU A 7 -14.18 2.51 15.02
N ASP A 8 -12.90 2.19 15.22
CA ASP A 8 -11.90 3.16 15.69
C ASP A 8 -11.68 4.28 14.66
N PHE A 9 -11.60 3.95 13.36
CA PHE A 9 -11.48 4.95 12.31
C PHE A 9 -12.70 5.87 12.25
N VAL A 10 -13.91 5.30 12.23
CA VAL A 10 -15.16 6.06 12.24
C VAL A 10 -15.23 6.96 13.48
N GLY A 11 -14.91 6.43 14.66
CA GLY A 11 -14.88 7.19 15.89
C GLY A 11 -13.87 8.34 15.86
N LYS A 12 -12.68 8.12 15.29
CA LYS A 12 -11.66 9.17 15.11
C LYS A 12 -12.10 10.23 14.11
N GLY A 13 -12.68 9.85 12.99
CA GLY A 13 -13.19 10.79 11.98
C GLY A 13 -14.32 11.66 12.52
N LEU A 14 -15.29 11.08 13.23
CA LEU A 14 -16.40 11.84 13.84
C LEU A 14 -15.92 12.87 14.87
N ARG A 15 -14.93 12.52 15.71
CA ARG A 15 -14.33 13.47 16.67
C ARG A 15 -13.67 14.66 15.97
N LYS A 16 -13.02 14.38 14.85
CA LYS A 16 -12.30 15.34 14.02
C LYS A 16 -13.28 16.33 13.35
N ILE A 17 -14.35 15.80 12.75
CA ILE A 17 -15.44 16.60 12.15
C ILE A 17 -16.09 17.49 13.20
N ASN A 18 -16.40 16.93 14.38
CA ASN A 18 -16.99 17.72 15.46
C ASN A 18 -16.04 18.84 15.91
N SER A 19 -14.74 18.56 16.01
CA SER A 19 -13.75 19.60 16.34
C SER A 19 -13.73 20.73 15.30
N ASP A 20 -13.85 20.42 14.02
CA ASP A 20 -13.84 21.43 12.95
C ASP A 20 -15.12 22.26 12.91
N VAL A 21 -16.27 21.64 13.18
CA VAL A 21 -17.54 22.36 13.37
C VAL A 21 -17.44 23.37 14.53
N GLU A 22 -16.82 22.99 15.64
CA GLU A 22 -16.60 23.93 16.75
C GLU A 22 -15.64 25.06 16.37
N LYS A 23 -14.57 24.77 15.62
CA LYS A 23 -13.65 25.81 15.13
C LYS A 23 -14.36 26.79 14.18
N LEU A 24 -15.21 26.30 13.28
CA LEU A 24 -16.02 27.15 12.38
C LEU A 24 -16.93 28.10 13.18
N ARG A 25 -17.54 27.60 14.26
CA ARG A 25 -18.40 28.41 15.15
C ARG A 25 -17.61 29.46 15.94
N SER A 26 -16.36 29.19 16.27
CA SER A 26 -15.53 30.09 17.08
C SER A 26 -15.11 31.37 16.35
N ALA A 27 -15.11 31.37 15.00
CA ALA A 27 -14.60 32.44 14.14
C ALA A 27 -13.13 32.85 14.42
N GLN A 28 -12.35 32.02 15.13
CA GLN A 28 -10.95 32.29 15.49
C GLN A 28 -9.95 31.75 14.46
N PHE A 29 -10.43 31.08 13.43
CA PHE A 29 -9.63 30.34 12.47
C PHE A 29 -10.08 30.68 11.05
N ASN A 30 -9.19 30.45 10.08
CA ASN A 30 -9.51 30.57 8.67
C ASN A 30 -10.60 29.55 8.32
N GLN A 31 -11.73 30.04 7.78
CA GLN A 31 -12.87 29.20 7.45
C GLN A 31 -12.58 28.27 6.27
N GLU A 32 -11.82 28.73 5.26
CA GLU A 32 -11.49 27.92 4.08
C GLU A 32 -10.67 26.68 4.49
N ASP A 33 -9.61 26.88 5.28
CA ASP A 33 -8.76 25.79 5.75
C ASP A 33 -9.54 24.75 6.57
N ILE A 34 -10.52 25.20 7.37
CA ILE A 34 -11.36 24.28 8.14
C ILE A 34 -12.36 23.55 7.23
N LEU A 35 -12.96 24.23 6.27
CA LEU A 35 -13.89 23.60 5.32
C LEU A 35 -13.18 22.56 4.45
N ASP A 36 -11.92 22.80 4.07
CA ASP A 36 -11.08 21.83 3.35
C ASP A 36 -10.76 20.61 4.22
N ASN A 37 -10.43 20.80 5.50
CA ASN A 37 -10.19 19.70 6.42
C ASN A 37 -11.48 18.90 6.68
N LEU A 38 -12.61 19.58 6.89
CA LEU A 38 -13.92 18.97 7.09
C LEU A 38 -14.32 18.11 5.86
N SER A 39 -14.15 18.66 4.66
CA SER A 39 -14.41 17.95 3.40
C SER A 39 -13.54 16.70 3.31
N SER A 40 -12.25 16.81 3.64
CA SER A 40 -11.32 15.68 3.61
C SER A 40 -11.72 14.57 4.59
N GLU A 41 -12.16 14.93 5.80
CA GLU A 41 -12.59 13.98 6.83
C GLU A 41 -13.89 13.27 6.46
N ILE A 42 -14.86 14.00 5.89
CA ILE A 42 -16.12 13.43 5.39
C ILE A 42 -15.84 12.43 4.27
N ILE A 43 -15.05 12.82 3.27
CA ILE A 43 -14.72 11.95 2.14
C ILE A 43 -14.00 10.69 2.63
N MET A 44 -13.05 10.82 3.56
CA MET A 44 -12.38 9.66 4.16
C MET A 44 -13.35 8.73 4.90
N LEU A 45 -14.32 9.27 5.65
CA LEU A 45 -15.34 8.46 6.32
C LEU A 45 -16.28 7.76 5.33
N GLU A 46 -16.78 8.47 4.32
CA GLU A 46 -17.65 7.92 3.29
C GLU A 46 -16.96 6.74 2.59
N ASN A 47 -15.70 6.94 2.21
CA ASN A 47 -14.86 5.94 1.60
C ASN A 47 -14.71 4.69 2.49
N HIS A 48 -14.40 4.86 3.77
CA HIS A 48 -14.29 3.75 4.71
C HIS A 48 -15.60 2.96 4.90
N ILE A 49 -16.72 3.67 4.97
CA ILE A 49 -18.04 3.05 5.12
C ILE A 49 -18.38 2.23 3.86
N GLN A 50 -18.13 2.79 2.66
CA GLN A 50 -18.36 2.10 1.38
C GLN A 50 -17.50 0.84 1.24
N TYR A 51 -16.22 0.90 1.63
CA TYR A 51 -15.35 -0.28 1.63
C TYR A 51 -15.90 -1.39 2.51
N PHE A 52 -16.25 -1.05 3.76
CA PHE A 52 -16.78 -2.02 4.70
C PHE A 52 -18.09 -2.62 4.20
N TYR A 53 -18.94 -1.79 3.57
CA TYR A 53 -20.19 -2.24 2.95
C TYR A 53 -19.97 -3.28 1.84
N GLN A 54 -18.89 -3.17 1.06
CA GLN A 54 -18.53 -4.15 0.02
C GLN A 54 -18.03 -5.46 0.61
N LEU A 55 -17.24 -5.42 1.69
CA LEU A 55 -16.72 -6.62 2.36
C LEU A 55 -17.81 -7.48 2.99
N ILE A 56 -18.92 -6.86 3.42
CA ILE A 56 -20.04 -7.57 4.04
C ILE A 56 -21.13 -7.98 3.04
N GLN A 57 -20.97 -7.70 1.74
CA GLN A 57 -21.90 -8.22 0.74
C GLN A 57 -21.72 -9.74 0.59
N PRO A 58 -22.80 -10.53 0.53
CA PRO A 58 -22.68 -11.93 0.15
C PRO A 58 -22.15 -12.03 -1.28
N VAL A 59 -21.08 -12.81 -1.48
CA VAL A 59 -20.62 -13.19 -2.82
C VAL A 59 -21.69 -14.10 -3.41
N ASN A 60 -22.47 -13.60 -4.37
CA ASN A 60 -23.36 -14.44 -5.16
C ASN A 60 -22.49 -15.33 -6.06
N GLN A 61 -22.24 -16.57 -5.62
CA GLN A 61 -21.68 -17.61 -6.48
C GLN A 61 -22.81 -18.14 -7.37
N GLU A 62 -22.80 -17.78 -8.65
CA GLU A 62 -23.54 -18.56 -9.65
C GLU A 62 -22.79 -19.88 -9.85
N GLU A 63 -23.29 -20.95 -9.23
CA GLU A 63 -22.86 -22.31 -9.49
C GLU A 63 -23.24 -22.71 -10.93
N ASN A 64 -22.25 -22.71 -11.82
CA ASN A 64 -22.34 -23.48 -13.06
C ASN A 64 -21.96 -24.94 -12.75
N ASP A 65 -22.91 -25.71 -12.20
CA ASP A 65 -22.83 -27.16 -12.11
C ASP A 65 -23.13 -27.78 -13.50
N GLY A 66 -22.06 -28.21 -14.16
CA GLY A 66 -22.09 -29.03 -15.35
C GLY A 66 -21.30 -30.32 -15.15
N SER A 67 -21.73 -31.18 -14.23
CA SER A 67 -21.38 -32.62 -14.19
C SER A 67 -22.05 -33.31 -15.41
N GLN A 68 -21.54 -34.29 -16.18
CA GLN A 68 -20.51 -35.37 -16.08
C GLN A 68 -20.59 -36.20 -17.43
N PRO A 69 -20.01 -37.42 -17.66
CA PRO A 69 -18.73 -38.08 -17.29
C PRO A 69 -18.07 -38.95 -18.44
N GLN A 70 -17.03 -39.74 -18.06
CA GLN A 70 -16.43 -40.98 -18.66
C GLN A 70 -15.15 -40.81 -19.51
N ASP A 71 -14.11 -41.66 -19.48
CA ASP A 71 -13.69 -42.90 -18.77
C ASP A 71 -12.22 -43.12 -19.29
N GLY A 72 -11.18 -43.34 -18.49
CA GLY A 72 -10.80 -44.63 -17.96
C GLY A 72 -9.28 -44.87 -18.04
N ASN A 73 -8.80 -45.69 -17.08
CA ASN A 73 -7.50 -46.35 -16.92
C ASN A 73 -6.35 -45.69 -16.12
N GLN A 74 -6.07 -46.38 -15.02
CA GLN A 74 -5.05 -46.25 -13.98
C GLN A 74 -3.94 -47.34 -14.21
N PRO A 75 -2.97 -47.58 -13.29
CA PRO A 75 -1.66 -46.96 -13.11
C PRO A 75 -0.46 -47.91 -13.42
N GLN A 76 0.79 -47.40 -13.37
CA GLN A 76 1.97 -48.24 -13.11
C GLN A 76 2.88 -47.68 -12.01
N ASP A 77 3.39 -48.65 -11.26
CA ASP A 77 4.16 -48.68 -10.01
C ASP A 77 5.66 -48.30 -10.19
N GLY A 78 6.34 -47.93 -9.10
CA GLY A 78 7.78 -47.66 -9.11
C GLY A 78 8.38 -46.92 -7.89
N THR A 79 8.15 -47.44 -6.70
CA THR A 79 9.03 -47.52 -5.50
C THR A 79 10.01 -46.38 -5.10
N VAL A 80 9.86 -45.95 -3.85
CA VAL A 80 10.74 -45.08 -3.03
C VAL A 80 11.92 -45.86 -2.43
N THR A 81 13.14 -45.30 -2.43
CA THR A 81 14.17 -45.57 -1.40
C THR A 81 15.06 -44.34 -1.14
N GLN A 82 15.45 -44.18 0.14
CA GLN A 82 16.37 -43.18 0.72
C GLN A 82 17.07 -43.87 1.94
N PRO A 83 18.14 -43.35 2.57
CA PRO A 83 19.54 -43.21 2.11
C PRO A 83 20.58 -43.80 3.12
N GLN A 84 21.89 -43.92 2.80
CA GLN A 84 22.97 -44.05 3.82
C GLN A 84 24.33 -43.43 3.40
N ASN A 85 25.03 -42.92 4.43
CA ASN A 85 26.19 -42.01 4.51
C ASN A 85 27.59 -42.57 4.18
N GLY A 86 28.51 -41.66 3.83
CA GLY A 86 29.98 -41.80 4.01
C GLY A 86 30.79 -40.61 3.46
N THR A 87 31.45 -39.85 4.34
CA THR A 87 32.24 -38.59 4.15
C THR A 87 33.78 -38.85 4.16
N PRO A 88 34.70 -37.84 4.11
CA PRO A 88 35.31 -37.05 3.02
C PRO A 88 36.86 -37.31 2.85
N PRO A 89 37.70 -36.48 2.16
CA PRO A 89 38.21 -35.20 2.70
C PRO A 89 38.44 -34.02 1.69
N GLN A 90 38.22 -32.81 2.22
CA GLN A 90 38.96 -31.53 2.11
C GLN A 90 39.77 -31.18 0.85
N ASP A 91 39.47 -30.00 0.28
CA ASP A 91 40.47 -28.93 0.21
C ASP A 91 39.80 -27.55 0.38
N GLY A 92 40.48 -26.65 1.08
CA GLY A 92 39.93 -25.40 1.59
C GLY A 92 40.23 -24.21 0.69
N THR A 93 39.30 -23.27 0.64
CA THR A 93 39.69 -21.86 0.56
C THR A 93 38.73 -21.05 1.42
N VAL A 94 39.29 -20.56 2.52
CA VAL A 94 38.68 -19.61 3.43
C VAL A 94 38.80 -18.22 2.82
N THR A 95 37.68 -17.52 2.65
CA THR A 95 37.65 -16.06 2.79
C THR A 95 36.40 -15.68 3.59
N GLN A 96 36.64 -15.01 4.72
CA GLN A 96 35.62 -14.48 5.62
C GLN A 96 35.13 -13.08 5.16
N PRO A 97 33.99 -12.59 5.69
CA PRO A 97 33.20 -11.50 5.14
C PRO A 97 33.46 -10.15 5.84
N GLN A 98 33.68 -9.07 5.08
CA GLN A 98 33.66 -7.65 5.53
C GLN A 98 33.33 -6.78 4.29
N ASN A 99 32.45 -5.78 4.26
CA ASN A 99 31.92 -4.88 5.29
C ASN A 99 30.46 -4.51 4.95
N GLY A 100 29.63 -4.41 5.98
CA GLY A 100 28.32 -3.76 5.89
C GLY A 100 28.48 -2.27 5.60
N THR A 101 27.72 -1.78 4.62
CA THR A 101 27.50 -0.35 4.44
C THR A 101 26.59 0.12 5.58
N PRO A 102 26.94 1.17 6.33
CA PRO A 102 26.04 1.77 7.31
C PRO A 102 24.79 2.31 6.60
N PRO A 103 23.62 2.35 7.24
CA PRO A 103 22.49 3.10 6.71
C PRO A 103 22.91 4.56 6.57
N GLN A 104 22.99 5.06 5.35
CA GLN A 104 23.31 6.45 5.09
C GLN A 104 22.06 7.28 5.39
N GLU A 105 21.98 7.72 6.64
CA GLU A 105 21.04 8.70 7.13
C GLU A 105 21.38 10.06 6.49
N GLY A 106 20.41 10.64 5.79
CA GLY A 106 20.49 11.99 5.23
C GLY A 106 21.06 12.09 3.81
N THR A 107 20.27 11.73 2.80
CA THR A 107 20.44 12.27 1.45
C THR A 107 19.27 13.19 1.14
N GLU A 108 19.54 14.49 1.15
CA GLU A 108 18.74 15.45 0.39
C GLU A 108 18.77 14.99 -1.07
N THR A 109 17.68 14.38 -1.52
CA THR A 109 17.56 13.75 -2.83
C THR A 109 17.48 14.80 -3.91
N GLN A 110 18.43 14.80 -4.84
CA GLN A 110 18.18 15.39 -6.16
C GLN A 110 16.92 14.74 -6.76
N PRO A 111 16.05 15.50 -7.43
CA PRO A 111 14.80 14.97 -7.97
C PRO A 111 15.10 13.87 -9.00
N GLN A 112 14.81 12.63 -8.62
CA GLN A 112 15.00 11.46 -9.47
C GLN A 112 13.81 11.31 -10.42
N VAL A 113 14.08 10.89 -11.66
CA VAL A 113 13.03 10.46 -12.59
C VAL A 113 12.84 8.95 -12.44
N PHE A 114 11.60 8.52 -12.23
CA PHE A 114 11.24 7.11 -12.05
C PHE A 114 10.47 6.61 -13.27
N THR A 115 10.81 5.42 -13.77
CA THR A 115 9.87 4.63 -14.58
C THR A 115 8.84 3.92 -13.68
N LEU A 116 7.78 3.35 -14.26
CA LEU A 116 6.81 2.56 -13.49
C LEU A 116 7.46 1.31 -12.87
N GLU A 117 8.37 0.65 -13.58
CA GLU A 117 9.09 -0.53 -13.10
C GLU A 117 10.02 -0.20 -11.93
N GLN A 118 10.68 0.96 -12.00
CA GLN A 118 11.51 1.46 -10.91
C GLN A 118 10.64 1.82 -9.70
N LEU A 119 9.53 2.55 -9.91
CA LEU A 119 8.60 2.90 -8.85
C LEU A 119 8.07 1.65 -8.13
N ALA A 120 7.77 0.57 -8.86
CA ALA A 120 7.26 -0.69 -8.31
C ALA A 120 8.17 -1.35 -7.27
N GLN A 121 9.47 -1.03 -7.24
CA GLN A 121 10.39 -1.54 -6.22
C GLN A 121 10.20 -0.85 -4.85
N TYR A 122 9.64 0.35 -4.84
CA TYR A 122 9.39 1.15 -3.63
C TYR A 122 8.01 0.84 -3.05
N ASN A 123 7.81 -0.42 -2.70
CA ASN A 123 6.52 -0.98 -2.32
C ASN A 123 6.28 -1.04 -0.80
N GLY A 124 7.22 -0.58 0.04
CA GLY A 124 7.07 -0.61 1.49
C GLY A 124 7.20 -1.99 2.16
N LYS A 125 7.65 -3.01 1.42
CA LYS A 125 7.80 -4.39 1.88
C LYS A 125 9.26 -4.78 1.99
N ASP A 126 9.56 -5.75 2.85
CA ASP A 126 10.90 -6.33 3.02
C ASP A 126 12.00 -5.29 3.32
N GLY A 127 11.63 -4.21 4.00
CA GLY A 127 12.53 -3.09 4.34
C GLY A 127 12.70 -2.06 3.23
N ASN A 128 12.06 -2.23 2.06
CA ASN A 128 12.05 -1.23 1.01
C ASN A 128 11.23 0.00 1.40
N PRO A 129 11.59 1.22 0.92
CA PRO A 129 10.76 2.40 1.09
C PRO A 129 9.40 2.23 0.41
N ALA A 130 8.42 3.02 0.82
CA ALA A 130 7.09 3.08 0.20
C ALA A 130 6.90 4.41 -0.52
N TYR A 131 6.84 4.40 -1.86
CA TYR A 131 6.61 5.59 -2.70
C TYR A 131 5.32 5.47 -3.52
N VAL A 132 4.70 6.61 -3.84
CA VAL A 132 3.53 6.67 -4.73
C VAL A 132 3.67 7.83 -5.72
N ALA A 133 3.18 7.65 -6.94
CA ALA A 133 3.12 8.74 -7.91
C ALA A 133 1.69 9.30 -8.02
N VAL A 134 1.56 10.62 -7.99
CA VAL A 134 0.30 11.33 -8.22
C VAL A 134 0.57 12.55 -9.11
N ASN A 135 -0.18 12.68 -10.21
CA ASN A 135 -0.01 13.74 -11.20
C ASN A 135 1.45 13.90 -11.68
N GLY A 136 2.16 12.79 -11.84
CA GLY A 136 3.56 12.78 -12.28
C GLY A 136 4.59 13.12 -11.21
N VAL A 137 4.19 13.39 -9.97
CA VAL A 137 5.11 13.64 -8.84
C VAL A 137 5.20 12.40 -7.96
N VAL A 138 6.40 12.03 -7.54
CA VAL A 138 6.63 10.86 -6.66
C VAL A 138 6.84 11.33 -5.23
N TYR A 139 6.01 10.81 -4.32
CA TYR A 139 5.98 11.15 -2.91
C TYR A 139 6.46 9.97 -2.06
N ASN A 140 7.21 10.28 -1.00
CA ASN A 140 7.62 9.30 -0.01
C ASN A 140 6.58 9.18 1.10
N VAL A 141 6.00 7.99 1.23
CA VAL A 141 4.98 7.65 2.24
C VAL A 141 5.49 6.63 3.27
N THR A 142 6.78 6.30 3.27
CA THR A 142 7.40 5.26 4.12
C THR A 142 7.10 5.43 5.61
N ASN A 143 7.19 6.67 6.10
CA ASN A 143 6.97 6.98 7.52
C ASN A 143 5.54 7.40 7.83
N ASN A 144 4.61 7.25 6.88
CA ASN A 144 3.20 7.55 7.09
C ASN A 144 2.50 6.28 7.63
N PRO A 145 1.93 6.30 8.86
CA PRO A 145 1.24 5.15 9.42
C PRO A 145 0.07 4.63 8.58
N LEU A 146 -0.55 5.48 7.74
CA LEU A 146 -1.62 5.09 6.81
C LEU A 146 -1.11 4.26 5.62
N TRP A 147 0.20 4.11 5.48
CA TRP A 147 0.89 3.33 4.45
C TRP A 147 1.72 2.18 5.04
N ALA A 148 1.43 1.78 6.28
CA ALA A 148 2.17 0.74 6.99
C ALA A 148 2.18 -0.59 6.20
N GLY A 149 3.37 -1.18 6.06
CA GLY A 149 3.58 -2.39 5.25
C GLY A 149 3.35 -2.20 3.75
N GLY A 150 3.37 -0.95 3.28
CA GLY A 150 3.17 -0.62 1.87
C GLY A 150 1.71 -0.63 1.40
N ASN A 151 0.76 -0.73 2.33
CA ASN A 151 -0.66 -0.81 2.00
C ASN A 151 -1.38 0.45 2.47
N HIS A 152 -2.37 0.86 1.70
CA HIS A 152 -3.31 1.90 2.03
C HIS A 152 -4.74 1.36 1.89
N PHE A 153 -5.74 2.19 2.18
CA PHE A 153 -7.15 1.80 2.08
C PHE A 153 -7.50 1.30 0.67
N PHE A 154 -8.56 0.49 0.56
CA PHE A 154 -9.06 -0.09 -0.70
C PHE A 154 -8.06 -0.98 -1.47
N GLY A 155 -7.11 -1.59 -0.78
CA GLY A 155 -6.11 -2.44 -1.42
C GLY A 155 -5.14 -1.65 -2.31
N LEU A 156 -5.05 -0.34 -2.11
CA LEU A 156 -4.01 0.48 -2.72
C LEU A 156 -2.67 0.09 -2.11
N THR A 157 -1.66 -0.02 -2.96
CA THR A 157 -0.30 -0.39 -2.54
C THR A 157 0.69 0.63 -3.04
N ALA A 158 1.76 0.83 -2.26
CA ALA A 158 2.89 1.62 -2.69
C ALA A 158 3.57 0.99 -3.93
N GLY A 159 4.41 1.78 -4.58
CA GLY A 159 5.09 1.43 -5.83
C GLY A 159 4.23 1.62 -7.08
N ARG A 160 3.18 2.46 -7.02
CA ARG A 160 2.23 2.65 -8.12
C ARG A 160 1.98 4.12 -8.43
N ASN A 161 1.55 4.39 -9.66
CA ASN A 161 0.87 5.63 -10.00
C ASN A 161 -0.60 5.51 -9.57
N LEU A 162 -1.00 6.36 -8.63
CA LEU A 162 -2.33 6.37 -8.01
C LEU A 162 -3.08 7.67 -8.33
N THR A 163 -2.79 8.29 -9.48
CA THR A 163 -3.38 9.57 -9.86
C THR A 163 -4.91 9.50 -9.92
N SER A 164 -5.47 8.48 -10.55
CA SER A 164 -6.91 8.32 -10.69
C SER A 164 -7.58 8.07 -9.34
N GLU A 165 -7.00 7.17 -8.54
CA GLU A 165 -7.50 6.82 -7.21
C GLU A 165 -7.41 8.03 -6.25
N PHE A 166 -6.34 8.82 -6.35
CA PHE A 166 -6.22 10.06 -5.61
C PHE A 166 -7.29 11.08 -6.01
N GLN A 167 -7.55 11.27 -7.31
CA GLN A 167 -8.59 12.21 -7.76
C GLN A 167 -10.00 11.79 -7.31
N MET A 168 -10.26 10.49 -7.19
CA MET A 168 -11.53 9.96 -6.70
C MET A 168 -11.68 10.10 -5.18
N CYS A 169 -10.63 9.78 -4.41
CA CYS A 169 -10.70 9.75 -2.94
C CYS A 169 -10.32 11.07 -2.27
N HIS A 170 -9.67 11.98 -2.98
CA HIS A 170 -9.09 13.21 -2.43
C HIS A 170 -9.24 14.42 -3.38
N PRO A 171 -10.44 14.73 -3.90
CA PRO A 171 -10.63 15.89 -4.76
C PRO A 171 -10.26 17.19 -4.00
N GLY A 172 -9.25 17.91 -4.49
CA GLY A 172 -8.80 19.17 -3.89
C GLY A 172 -8.02 19.04 -2.57
N ALA A 173 -7.71 17.82 -2.11
CA ALA A 173 -7.08 17.65 -0.81
C ALA A 173 -5.61 18.10 -0.80
N MET A 174 -5.22 18.82 0.25
CA MET A 174 -3.83 19.25 0.47
C MET A 174 -2.94 18.15 1.08
N VAL A 175 -3.41 16.91 1.19
CA VAL A 175 -2.66 15.80 1.83
C VAL A 175 -1.30 15.53 1.17
N LEU A 176 -1.15 15.81 -0.13
CA LEU A 176 0.15 15.69 -0.81
C LEU A 176 1.15 16.78 -0.40
N SER A 177 0.69 17.95 0.05
CA SER A 177 1.56 19.09 0.38
C SER A 177 2.47 18.85 1.60
N VAL A 178 2.07 17.91 2.46
CA VAL A 178 2.83 17.54 3.67
C VAL A 178 3.72 16.32 3.46
N LEU A 179 3.67 15.68 2.28
CA LEU A 179 4.48 14.50 1.97
C LEU A 179 5.80 14.92 1.31
N PRO A 180 6.94 14.31 1.69
CA PRO A 180 8.21 14.57 1.03
C PRO A 180 8.16 14.18 -0.45
N VAL A 181 8.52 15.09 -1.33
CA VAL A 181 8.71 14.82 -2.77
C VAL A 181 10.09 14.24 -2.98
N VAL A 182 10.17 13.10 -3.68
CA VAL A 182 11.44 12.40 -3.97
C VAL A 182 11.77 12.36 -5.47
N GLY A 183 10.85 12.83 -6.32
CA GLY A 183 11.10 12.89 -7.76
C GLY A 183 9.84 13.03 -8.61
N THR A 184 9.96 12.64 -9.87
CA THR A 184 8.89 12.67 -10.86
C THR A 184 8.77 11.33 -11.58
N LEU A 185 7.56 10.98 -12.01
CA LEU A 185 7.33 9.83 -12.86
C LEU A 185 7.56 10.22 -14.32
N GLU A 186 8.29 9.39 -15.06
CA GLU A 186 8.52 9.58 -16.48
C GLU A 186 7.18 9.63 -17.23
N THR A 187 6.94 10.71 -17.96
CA THR A 187 5.78 10.82 -18.85
C THR A 187 6.08 10.06 -20.12
N THR A 188 5.47 8.89 -20.30
CA THR A 188 5.49 8.22 -21.61
C THR A 188 4.78 9.12 -22.61
N THR A 189 5.54 9.80 -23.45
CA THR A 189 4.98 10.52 -24.61
C THR A 189 4.60 9.44 -25.62
N GLN A 190 3.31 9.13 -25.72
CA GLN A 190 2.75 8.35 -26.83
C GLN A 190 2.06 9.29 -27.82
#